data_AF-A0A2M7RZT0-F1
#
_entry.id   AF-A0A2M7RZT0-F1
#
_cell.length_a   1.000
_cell.length_b   1.000
_cell.length_c   1.000
_cell.angle_alpha   90.00
_cell.angle_beta   90.00
_cell.angle_gamma   90.00
#
_symmetry.space_group_name_H-M   'P 1'
#
loop_
_entity.id
_entity.type
_entity.pdbx_description
1 polymer ?
#
loop_
_entity_poly.entity_id
_entity_poly.type
_entity_poly.pdbx_seq_one_letter_code
_entity_poly.pdbx_strand_id
1 'polypeptide(L)'
;MDQYNLQLLTKKLKIASLNIVRENIEIEILNAFSQSKLAKKIIFYGGTALRLAYASPRFSEDLDFLMIKKIRAKDLKDLLLDLTKEHKGTALKDFKDKRNTLFASINLKVVKRISNLYPKISKTIEF
;
A
#
# COMPACT_ATOMS: atom_id res chain seq x y z
N MET A 1 8.36 -7.92 10.45
CA MET A 1 8.20 -7.66 11.90
C MET A 1 7.96 -8.99 12.60
N ASP A 2 8.77 -9.34 13.61
CA ASP A 2 8.54 -10.55 14.41
C ASP A 2 7.40 -10.35 15.43
N GLN A 3 6.96 -11.46 16.03
CA GLN A 3 5.82 -11.49 16.93
C GLN A 3 6.07 -10.76 18.26
N TYR A 4 7.31 -10.75 18.75
CA TYR A 4 7.67 -10.10 20.00
C TYR A 4 7.59 -8.58 19.88
N ASN A 5 8.22 -8.02 18.83
CA ASN A 5 8.18 -6.60 18.52
C ASN A 5 6.75 -6.12 18.25
N LEU A 6 5.94 -6.92 17.56
CA LEU A 6 4.53 -6.60 17.31
C LEU A 6 3.72 -6.52 18.61
N GLN A 7 3.95 -7.43 19.58
CA GLN A 7 3.29 -7.39 20.88
C GLN A 7 3.72 -6.17 21.71
N LEU A 8 5.02 -5.82 21.69
CA LEU A 8 5.53 -4.62 22.35
C LEU A 8 4.89 -3.35 21.78
N LEU A 9 4.86 -3.20 20.45
CA LEU A 9 4.26 -2.04 19.79
C LEU A 9 2.75 -1.95 20.02
N THR A 10 2.04 -3.10 19.98
CA THR A 10 0.60 -3.17 20.29
C THR A 10 0.31 -2.59 21.69
N LYS A 11 1.09 -2.99 22.70
CA LYS A 11 0.94 -2.50 24.08
C LYS A 11 1.32 -1.02 24.21
N LYS A 12 2.47 -0.63 23.64
CA LYS A 12 3.02 0.74 23.75
C LYS A 12 2.12 1.77 23.06
N LEU A 13 1.67 1.48 21.84
CA LEU A 13 0.89 2.40 21.02
C LEU A 13 -0.62 2.30 21.29
N LYS A 14 -1.08 1.25 21.98
CA LYS A 14 -2.51 0.93 22.17
C LYS A 14 -3.26 0.80 20.83
N ILE A 15 -2.58 0.26 19.82
CA ILE A 15 -3.12 0.03 18.47
C ILE A 15 -3.20 -1.47 18.24
N ALA A 16 -4.29 -1.93 17.60
CA ALA A 16 -4.43 -3.33 17.22
C ALA A 16 -3.27 -3.79 16.32
N SER A 17 -2.72 -4.97 16.58
CA SER A 17 -1.58 -5.54 15.84
C SER A 17 -1.80 -5.57 14.32
N LEU A 18 -3.04 -5.79 13.88
CA LEU A 18 -3.42 -5.75 12.46
C LEU A 18 -3.08 -4.41 11.81
N ASN A 19 -3.42 -3.31 12.48
CA ASN A 19 -3.21 -1.96 11.96
C ASN A 19 -1.73 -1.59 11.96
N ILE A 20 -0.96 -2.05 12.95
CA ILE A 20 0.50 -1.84 13.00
C ILE A 20 1.17 -2.52 11.81
N VAL A 21 0.85 -3.79 11.55
CA VAL A 21 1.43 -4.53 10.41
C VAL A 21 0.97 -3.92 9.08
N ARG A 22 -0.29 -3.50 8.99
CA ARG A 22 -0.83 -2.85 7.80
C ARG A 22 -0.09 -1.55 7.49
N GLU A 23 0.02 -0.66 8.48
CA GLU A 23 0.72 0.63 8.34
C GLU A 23 2.19 0.43 7.97
N ASN A 24 2.85 -0.61 8.52
CA ASN A 24 4.19 -1.00 8.10
C ASN A 24 4.24 -1.34 6.61
N ILE A 25 3.33 -2.17 6.10
CA ILE A 25 3.31 -2.54 4.67
C ILE A 25 2.90 -1.36 3.78
N GLU A 26 2.02 -0.47 4.23
CA GLU A 26 1.70 0.78 3.52
C GLU A 26 2.97 1.62 3.31
N ILE A 27 3.80 1.76 4.34
CA ILE A 27 5.09 2.47 4.27
C ILE A 27 6.05 1.76 3.31
N GLU A 28 6.14 0.43 3.34
CA GLU A 28 6.99 -0.33 2.40
C GLU A 28 6.54 -0.15 0.94
N ILE A 29 5.23 -0.12 0.69
CA ILE A 29 4.68 0.15 -0.65
C ILE A 29 5.10 1.56 -1.09
N LEU A 30 4.95 2.57 -0.24
CA LEU A 30 5.37 3.93 -0.55
C LEU A 30 6.88 4.04 -0.79
N ASN A 31 7.69 3.33 0.01
CA ASN A 31 9.13 3.25 -0.16
C ASN A 31 9.51 2.66 -1.53
N ALA A 32 8.92 1.52 -1.91
CA ALA A 32 9.14 0.92 -3.23
C ALA A 32 8.72 1.84 -4.38
N PHE A 33 7.57 2.53 -4.25
CA PHE A 33 7.18 3.55 -5.23
C PHE A 33 8.24 4.66 -5.34
N SER A 34 8.73 5.18 -4.21
CA SER A 34 9.69 6.28 -4.14
C SER A 34 11.04 5.94 -4.80
N GLN A 35 11.47 4.69 -4.70
CA GLN A 35 12.71 4.19 -5.30
C GLN A 35 12.55 3.81 -6.78
N SER A 36 11.31 3.64 -7.25
CA SER A 36 11.02 3.28 -8.63
C SER A 36 10.98 4.50 -9.56
N LYS A 37 11.09 4.24 -10.87
CA LYS A 37 10.83 5.26 -11.91
C LYS A 37 9.37 5.78 -11.92
N LEU A 38 8.45 5.11 -11.20
CA LEU A 38 7.05 5.53 -11.10
C LEU A 38 6.85 6.73 -10.18
N ALA A 39 7.76 6.99 -9.24
CA ALA A 39 7.67 8.11 -8.29
C ALA A 39 7.42 9.46 -8.99
N LYS A 40 8.09 9.70 -10.12
CA LYS A 40 7.99 10.95 -10.90
C LYS A 40 6.71 11.06 -11.75
N LYS A 41 5.84 10.05 -11.69
CA LYS A 41 4.65 9.90 -12.53
C LYS A 41 3.36 9.82 -11.73
N ILE A 42 3.45 9.80 -10.41
CA ILE A 42 2.30 9.70 -9.51
C ILE A 42 2.37 10.71 -8.37
N ILE A 43 1.22 11.06 -7.79
CA ILE A 43 1.10 11.81 -6.55
C ILE A 43 0.35 10.94 -5.54
N PHE A 44 0.90 10.75 -4.35
CA PHE A 44 0.23 10.05 -3.25
C PHE A 44 -0.73 11.00 -2.52
N TYR A 45 -1.98 10.60 -2.34
CA TYR A 45 -3.02 11.41 -1.69
C TYR A 45 -4.04 10.53 -0.93
N GLY A 46 -5.11 11.14 -0.43
CA GLY A 46 -6.23 10.41 0.19
C GLY A 46 -6.04 10.13 1.69
N GLY A 47 -6.81 9.16 2.20
CA GLY A 47 -6.92 8.91 3.64
C GLY A 47 -5.64 8.43 4.29
N THR A 48 -4.86 7.60 3.59
CA THR A 48 -3.58 7.07 4.11
C THR A 48 -2.50 8.14 4.14
N ALA A 49 -2.51 9.09 3.20
CA ALA A 49 -1.64 10.25 3.28
C ALA A 49 -1.94 11.10 4.52
N LEU A 50 -3.23 11.31 4.86
CA LEU A 50 -3.62 11.99 6.11
C LEU A 50 -3.17 11.23 7.36
N ARG A 51 -3.25 9.89 7.35
CA ARG A 51 -2.77 9.05 8.44
C ARG A 51 -1.26 9.19 8.64
N LEU A 52 -0.48 8.97 7.57
CA LEU A 52 0.97 8.86 7.65
C LEU A 52 1.69 10.20 7.77
N ALA A 53 1.21 11.23 7.05
CA ALA A 53 1.88 12.54 7.02
C ALA A 53 1.32 13.54 8.05
N TYR A 54 0.07 13.36 8.48
CA TYR A 54 -0.63 14.32 9.36
C TYR A 54 -1.19 13.68 10.63
N ALA A 55 -0.78 12.45 10.96
CA ALA A 55 -1.16 11.73 12.18
C ALA A 55 -2.67 11.62 12.41
N SER A 56 -3.47 11.52 11.33
CA SER A 56 -4.91 11.31 11.45
C SER A 56 -5.24 10.05 12.28
N PRO A 57 -6.26 10.08 13.16
CA PRO A 57 -6.58 8.94 14.03
C PRO A 57 -7.18 7.74 13.28
N ARG A 58 -7.60 7.93 12.02
CA ARG A 58 -8.25 6.89 11.21
C ARG A 58 -7.23 6.02 10.49
N PHE A 59 -7.33 4.70 10.65
CA PHE A 59 -6.62 3.73 9.81
C PHE A 59 -7.31 3.55 8.46
N SER A 60 -6.55 3.23 7.44
CA SER A 60 -7.06 2.95 6.10
C SER A 60 -6.63 1.58 5.61
N GLU A 61 -7.14 1.19 4.45
CA GLU A 61 -6.72 0.01 3.67
C GLU A 61 -6.39 0.41 2.23
N ASP A 62 -6.67 1.65 1.84
CA ASP A 62 -6.54 2.16 0.49
C ASP A 62 -5.24 2.94 0.37
N LEU A 63 -4.47 2.74 -0.70
CA LEU A 63 -3.41 3.67 -1.06
C LEU A 63 -3.80 4.36 -2.36
N ASP A 64 -4.15 5.64 -2.26
CA ASP A 64 -4.63 6.41 -3.41
C ASP A 64 -3.50 7.21 -4.06
N PHE A 65 -3.35 7.03 -5.36
CA PHE A 65 -2.35 7.71 -6.18
C PHE A 65 -3.01 8.34 -7.40
N LEU A 66 -2.57 9.54 -7.77
CA LEU A 66 -3.00 10.24 -8.96
C LEU A 66 -1.92 10.13 -10.03
N MET A 67 -2.27 9.64 -11.22
CA MET A 67 -1.33 9.54 -12.35
C MET A 67 -1.15 10.90 -13.03
N ILE A 68 0.03 11.49 -12.90
CA ILE A 68 0.38 12.77 -13.56
C ILE A 68 1.15 12.57 -14.87
N LYS A 69 1.68 11.37 -15.12
CA LYS A 69 2.30 10.97 -16.39
C LYS A 69 1.97 9.52 -16.70
N LYS A 70 1.91 9.16 -17.98
CA LYS A 70 1.54 7.81 -18.42
C LYS A 70 2.47 6.73 -17.82
N ILE A 71 1.83 5.70 -17.26
CA ILE A 71 2.46 4.51 -16.65
C ILE A 71 1.97 3.28 -17.42
N ARG A 72 2.87 2.33 -17.68
CA ARG A 72 2.46 1.02 -18.20
C ARG A 72 1.94 0.19 -17.04
N ALA A 73 0.76 -0.42 -17.18
CA ALA A 73 0.19 -1.27 -16.15
C ALA A 73 1.16 -2.39 -15.70
N LYS A 74 1.95 -2.91 -16.64
CA LYS A 74 3.01 -3.89 -16.36
C LYS A 74 4.07 -3.37 -15.38
N ASP A 75 4.52 -2.12 -15.52
CA ASP A 75 5.55 -1.55 -14.63
C ASP A 75 5.07 -1.52 -13.17
N LEU A 76 3.80 -1.16 -12.97
CA LEU A 76 3.17 -1.19 -11.65
C LEU A 76 3.03 -2.63 -11.14
N LYS A 77 2.56 -3.55 -11.99
CA LYS A 77 2.37 -4.94 -11.61
C LYS A 77 3.68 -5.60 -11.18
N ASP A 78 4.76 -5.37 -11.93
CA ASP A 78 6.09 -5.93 -11.66
C ASP A 78 6.63 -5.37 -10.32
N LEU A 79 6.51 -4.06 -10.08
CA LEU A 79 6.88 -3.44 -8.80
C LEU A 79 6.15 -4.08 -7.60
N LEU A 80 4.82 -4.24 -7.71
CA LEU A 80 4.03 -4.83 -6.62
C LEU A 80 4.33 -6.32 -6.44
N LEU A 81 4.61 -7.05 -7.51
CA LEU A 81 5.01 -8.45 -7.44
C LEU A 81 6.34 -8.60 -6.70
N ASP A 82 7.33 -7.78 -7.05
CA ASP A 82 8.65 -7.85 -6.42
C ASP A 82 8.59 -7.49 -4.94
N LEU A 83 7.85 -6.43 -4.58
CA LEU A 83 7.56 -6.10 -3.18
C LEU A 83 6.91 -7.27 -2.43
N THR A 84 5.88 -7.90 -3.01
CA THR A 84 5.19 -9.00 -2.31
C THR A 84 6.02 -10.27 -2.16
N LYS A 85 7.03 -10.49 -3.01
CA LYS A 85 7.97 -11.61 -2.87
C LYS A 85 8.95 -11.38 -1.72
N GLU A 86 9.38 -10.15 -1.51
CA GLU A 86 10.33 -9.77 -0.45
C GLU A 86 9.69 -9.86 0.95
N HIS A 87 8.38 -9.58 1.04
CA HIS A 87 7.66 -9.61 2.31
C HIS A 87 6.86 -10.90 2.53
N LYS A 88 7.41 -11.79 3.38
CA LYS A 88 6.72 -13.01 3.84
C LYS A 88 5.33 -12.68 4.39
N GLY A 89 4.33 -13.45 3.95
CA GLY A 89 2.94 -13.28 4.38
C GLY A 89 2.16 -12.25 3.57
N THR A 90 2.75 -11.65 2.53
CA THR A 90 2.04 -10.84 1.56
C THR A 90 1.85 -11.57 0.23
N ALA A 91 0.79 -11.24 -0.52
CA ALA A 91 0.57 -11.78 -1.86
C ALA A 91 -0.29 -10.85 -2.70
N LEU A 92 0.14 -10.55 -3.93
CA LEU A 92 -0.70 -9.88 -4.92
C LEU A 92 -1.84 -10.83 -5.34
N LYS A 93 -3.08 -10.50 -4.99
CA LYS A 93 -4.28 -11.32 -5.28
C LYS A 93 -4.97 -10.93 -6.57
N ASP A 94 -5.07 -9.64 -6.81
CA ASP A 94 -5.77 -9.11 -7.97
C ASP A 94 -5.02 -7.91 -8.55
N PHE A 95 -5.08 -7.77 -9.85
CA PHE A 95 -4.53 -6.63 -10.58
C PHE A 95 -5.42 -6.36 -11.78
N LYS A 96 -6.02 -5.17 -11.81
CA LYS A 96 -7.01 -4.77 -12.82
C LYS A 96 -6.63 -3.43 -13.42
N ASP A 97 -6.45 -3.44 -14.73
CA ASP A 97 -6.38 -2.22 -15.53
C ASP A 97 -7.79 -1.83 -15.96
N LYS A 98 -8.41 -0.88 -15.24
CA LYS A 98 -9.75 -0.37 -15.54
C LYS A 98 -9.65 0.92 -16.35
N ARG A 99 -10.78 1.36 -16.94
CA ARG A 99 -10.87 2.59 -17.75
C ARG A 99 -10.18 3.78 -17.09
N ASN A 100 -10.48 4.05 -15.81
CA ASN A 100 -9.97 5.22 -15.09
C ASN A 100 -9.03 4.88 -13.92
N THR A 101 -8.67 3.60 -13.71
CA THR A 101 -7.91 3.22 -12.50
C THR A 101 -7.05 1.98 -12.76
N LEU A 102 -5.79 2.04 -12.35
CA LEU A 102 -5.00 0.82 -12.10
C LEU A 102 -5.26 0.39 -10.67
N PHE A 103 -5.85 -0.78 -10.48
CA PHE A 103 -6.22 -1.32 -9.18
C PHE A 103 -5.41 -2.57 -8.87
N ALA A 104 -4.92 -2.67 -7.65
CA ALA A 104 -4.33 -3.88 -7.11
C ALA A 104 -4.97 -4.26 -5.76
N SER A 105 -4.98 -5.55 -5.45
CA SER A 105 -5.33 -6.07 -4.14
C SER A 105 -4.18 -6.91 -3.62
N ILE A 106 -3.61 -6.51 -2.48
CA ILE A 106 -2.53 -7.21 -1.81
C ILE A 106 -3.09 -7.81 -0.53
N ASN A 107 -2.98 -9.12 -0.39
CA ASN A 107 -3.35 -9.82 0.82
C ASN A 107 -2.21 -9.79 1.83
N LEU A 108 -2.56 -9.60 3.10
CA LEU A 108 -1.67 -9.62 4.25
C LEU A 108 -2.13 -10.70 5.22
N LYS A 109 -1.26 -11.67 5.50
CA LYS A 109 -1.45 -12.63 6.57
C LYS A 109 -0.80 -12.09 7.84
N VAL A 110 -1.63 -11.74 8.82
CA VAL A 110 -1.19 -11.18 10.11
C VAL A 110 -1.61 -12.14 11.21
N VAL A 111 -0.64 -12.91 11.73
CA VAL A 111 -0.87 -13.90 12.78
C VAL A 111 -1.99 -14.89 12.39
N LYS A 112 -3.21 -14.74 12.93
CA LYS A 112 -4.40 -15.57 12.64
C LYS A 112 -5.47 -14.84 11.82
N ARG A 113 -5.19 -13.63 11.34
CA ARG A 113 -6.12 -12.79 10.58
C ARG A 113 -5.60 -12.52 9.18
N ILE A 114 -6.53 -12.30 8.27
CA ILE A 114 -6.26 -11.90 6.90
C ILE A 114 -6.77 -10.47 6.73
N SER A 115 -5.94 -9.61 6.14
CA SER A 115 -6.31 -8.25 5.73
C SER A 115 -5.94 -8.05 4.27
N ASN A 116 -6.47 -7.00 3.66
CA ASN A 116 -6.06 -6.57 2.32
C ASN A 116 -5.56 -5.12 2.36
N LEU A 117 -4.81 -4.77 1.33
CA LEU A 117 -4.44 -3.42 0.96
C LEU A 117 -4.81 -3.21 -0.51
N TYR A 118 -5.23 -1.99 -0.83
CA TYR A 118 -5.73 -1.65 -2.16
C TYR A 118 -4.97 -0.47 -2.76
N PRO A 119 -3.79 -0.69 -3.36
CA PRO A 119 -3.15 0.33 -4.19
C PRO A 119 -4.02 0.69 -5.39
N LYS A 120 -4.35 1.97 -5.53
CA LYS A 120 -5.20 2.53 -6.58
C LYS A 120 -4.48 3.69 -7.25
N ILE A 121 -4.26 3.60 -8.56
CA ILE A 121 -3.76 4.73 -9.34
C ILE A 121 -4.88 5.24 -10.25
N SER A 122 -5.46 6.38 -9.88
CA SER A 122 -6.43 7.11 -10.69
C SER A 122 -5.75 7.65 -11.94
N LYS A 123 -6.29 7.30 -13.11
CA LYS A 123 -5.83 7.81 -14.40
C LYS A 123 -6.47 9.17 -14.63
N THR A 124 -5.65 10.17 -14.90
CA THR A 124 -6.16 11.48 -15.32
C THR A 124 -6.81 11.34 -16.69
N ILE A 125 -7.99 11.92 -16.85
CA ILE A 125 -8.64 12.08 -18.15
C ILE A 125 -7.93 13.28 -18.79
N GLU A 126 -7.19 13.07 -19.87
CA GLU A 126 -6.80 14.17 -20.74
C GLU A 126 -8.12 14.69 -21.38
N PHE A 127 -8.47 15.94 -21.07
CA PHE A 127 -9.59 16.66 -21.67
C PHE A 127 -9.22 17.16 -23.06
#